data_AF-A0A2T6FE24-F1
#
_entry.id   AF-A0A2T6FE24-F1
#
_cell.length_a   1.000
_cell.length_b   1.000
_cell.length_c   1.000
_cell.angle_alpha   90.00
_cell.angle_beta   90.00
_cell.angle_gamma   90.00
#
_symmetry.space_group_name_H-M   'P 1'
#
loop_
_entity.id
_entity.type
_entity.pdbx_description
1 polymer ?
#
loop_
_entity_poly.entity_id
_entity_poly.type
_entity_poly.pdbx_seq_one_letter_code
_entity_poly.pdbx_strand_id
1 'polypeptide(L)' 'MANKIFQKEHSKEKPIDNSDIDFEKADALTDEEIEERAKNDPDSLPFSEEQLKKIKIRRRNKVNE' A
#
# COMPACT_ATOMS: atom_id res chain seq x y z
N MET A 1 -1.27 8.57 30.61
CA MET A 1 -0.70 9.46 29.56
C MET A 1 -1.29 9.02 28.23
N ALA A 2 -2.13 9.86 27.61
CA ALA A 2 -2.84 9.51 26.37
C ALA A 2 -1.96 9.85 25.16
N ASN A 3 -1.60 8.84 24.37
CA ASN A 3 -0.89 9.02 23.10
C ASN A 3 -1.83 9.66 22.09
N LYS A 4 -1.63 10.94 21.79
CA LYS A 4 -2.37 11.68 20.78
C LYS A 4 -1.89 11.22 19.40
N ILE A 5 -2.72 10.43 18.70
CA ILE A 5 -2.46 10.05 17.30
C ILE A 5 -2.67 11.31 16.46
N PHE A 6 -1.58 11.88 15.93
CA PHE A 6 -1.64 13.02 15.03
C PHE A 6 -2.13 12.52 13.67
N GLN A 7 -3.41 12.72 13.37
CA GLN A 7 -3.92 12.47 12.03
C GLN A 7 -3.43 13.61 11.13
N LYS A 8 -2.54 13.29 10.19
CA LYS A 8 -2.06 14.24 9.19
C LYS A 8 -3.16 14.38 8.14
N GLU A 9 -3.92 15.47 8.24
CA GLU A 9 -4.89 15.87 7.21
C GLU A 9 -4.15 16.04 5.86
N HIS A 10 -4.59 15.32 4.83
CA HIS A 10 -4.07 15.54 3.48
C HIS A 10 -4.67 16.85 2.94
N SER A 11 -3.83 17.87 2.75
CA SER A 11 -4.25 19.16 2.21
C SER A 11 -4.78 18.99 0.79
N LYS A 12 -6.06 19.28 0.57
CA LYS A 12 -6.74 19.19 -0.75
C LYS A 12 -6.37 20.34 -1.69
N GLU A 13 -5.60 21.32 -1.22
CA GLU A 13 -5.39 22.61 -1.90
C GLU A 13 -4.35 22.57 -3.02
N LYS A 14 -3.54 21.51 -3.10
CA LYS A 14 -2.52 21.36 -4.13
C LYS A 14 -2.74 20.06 -4.88
N PRO A 15 -3.29 20.09 -6.10
CA PRO A 15 -3.27 18.91 -6.96
C PRO A 15 -1.81 18.50 -7.17
N ILE A 16 -1.56 17.20 -7.07
CA ILE A 16 -0.24 16.64 -7.39
C ILE A 16 -0.07 16.80 -8.90
N ASP A 17 1.05 17.40 -9.31
CA ASP A 17 1.40 17.48 -10.72
C ASP A 17 1.75 16.08 -11.21
N ASN A 18 0.92 15.58 -12.12
CA ASN A 18 1.03 14.25 -12.71
C ASN A 18 1.33 14.32 -14.20
N SER A 19 1.80 15.46 -14.71
CA SER A 19 2.10 15.64 -16.15
C SER A 19 3.17 14.67 -16.67
N ASP A 20 4.05 14.18 -15.80
CA ASP A 20 5.07 13.18 -16.12
C ASP A 20 4.54 11.73 -16.14
N ILE A 21 3.29 11.51 -15.68
CA ILE A 21 2.71 10.16 -15.57
C ILE A 21 1.93 9.83 -16.84
N ASP A 22 2.32 8.74 -17.48
CA ASP A 22 1.61 8.19 -18.64
C ASP A 22 0.49 7.24 -18.18
N PHE A 23 -0.69 7.82 -17.98
CA PHE A 23 -1.88 7.08 -17.53
C PHE A 23 -2.41 6.09 -18.57
N GLU A 24 -2.23 6.36 -19.87
CA GLU A 24 -2.67 5.44 -20.93
C GLU A 24 -1.88 4.13 -20.87
N LYS A 25 -0.57 4.21 -20.60
CA LYS A 25 0.26 3.01 -20.40
C LYS A 25 -0.12 2.25 -19.15
N ALA A 26 -0.47 2.95 -18.07
CA ALA A 26 -0.88 2.30 -16.82
C ALA A 26 -2.20 1.53 -17.00
N ASP A 27 -3.17 2.15 -17.68
CA ASP A 27 -4.49 1.55 -17.93
C ASP A 27 -4.44 0.39 -18.94
N ALA A 28 -3.41 0.35 -19.80
CA ALA A 28 -3.21 -0.72 -20.77
C ALA A 28 -2.59 -2.00 -20.18
N LEU A 29 -2.09 -1.96 -18.93
CA LEU A 29 -1.47 -3.13 -18.30
C LEU A 29 -2.52 -4.15 -17.86
N THR A 30 -2.24 -5.43 -18.10
CA THR A 30 -3.07 -6.51 -17.58
C THR A 30 -2.76 -6.81 -16.12
N ASP A 31 -3.71 -7.41 -15.41
CA ASP A 31 -3.51 -7.84 -14.02
C ASP A 31 -2.29 -8.77 -13.86
N GLU A 32 -2.05 -9.64 -14.84
CA GLU A 32 -0.90 -10.56 -14.85
C GLU A 32 0.43 -9.80 -14.97
N GLU A 33 0.51 -8.81 -15.86
CA GLU A 33 1.70 -7.98 -16.03
C GLU A 33 1.97 -7.07 -14.82
N ILE A 34 0.91 -6.62 -14.14
CA ILE A 34 1.04 -5.87 -12.88
C ILE A 34 1.60 -6.78 -11.79
N GLU A 35 1.08 -8.00 -11.67
CA GLU A 35 1.53 -8.97 -10.66
C GLU A 35 2.99 -9.39 -10.88
N GLU A 36 3.39 -9.66 -12.12
CA GLU A 36 4.77 -10.00 -12.47
C GLU A 36 5.73 -8.84 -12.16
N ARG A 37 5.36 -7.60 -12.49
CA ARG A 37 6.19 -6.43 -12.13
C ARG A 37 6.29 -6.28 -10.62
N ALA A 38 5.19 -6.41 -9.89
CA ALA A 38 5.19 -6.31 -8.43
C ALA A 38 6.02 -7.41 -7.75
N LYS A 39 6.07 -8.62 -8.31
CA LYS A 39 6.94 -9.70 -7.79
C LYS A 39 8.43 -9.46 -8.03
N ASN A 40 8.76 -8.76 -9.13
CA ASN A 40 10.13 -8.50 -9.54
C ASN A 40 10.66 -7.13 -9.08
N ASP A 41 9.83 -6.31 -8.44
CA ASP A 41 10.22 -5.01 -7.92
C ASP A 41 11.24 -5.18 -6.77
N PRO A 42 12.44 -4.59 -6.85
CA PRO A 42 13.45 -4.70 -5.79
C PRO A 42 13.03 -4.10 -4.45
N ASP A 43 12.02 -3.21 -4.44
CA ASP A 43 11.41 -2.63 -3.23
C ASP A 43 10.13 -3.38 -2.82
N SER A 44 9.63 -4.27 -3.68
CA SER A 44 8.74 -5.34 -3.25
C SER A 44 9.59 -6.30 -2.44
N LEU A 45 9.57 -6.12 -1.13
CA LEU A 45 10.09 -7.12 -0.20
C LEU A 45 9.07 -8.27 -0.14
N PRO A 46 9.27 -9.42 -0.82
CA PRO A 46 8.52 -10.61 -0.45
C PRO A 46 8.95 -10.94 0.97
N PHE A 47 8.03 -10.77 1.93
CA PHE A 47 8.28 -11.31 3.25
C PHE A 47 8.51 -12.81 3.08
N SER A 48 9.68 -13.29 3.49
CA SER A 48 9.91 -14.72 3.56
C SER A 48 8.87 -15.37 4.45
N GLU A 49 8.62 -16.67 4.28
CA GLU A 49 7.70 -17.40 5.15
C GLU A 49 8.03 -17.22 6.64
N GLU A 50 9.32 -17.06 6.96
CA GLU A 50 9.81 -16.77 8.30
C GLU A 50 9.49 -15.34 8.77
N GLN A 51 9.48 -14.36 7.87
CA GLN A 51 9.08 -12.99 8.18
C GLN A 51 7.56 -12.89 8.33
N LEU A 52 6.78 -13.57 7.50
CA LEU A 52 5.32 -13.65 7.61
C LEU A 52 4.88 -14.21 8.96
N LYS A 53 5.56 -15.25 9.49
CA LYS A 53 5.30 -15.80 10.82
C LYS A 53 5.51 -14.78 11.96
N LYS A 54 6.35 -13.77 11.75
CA LYS A 54 6.63 -12.70 12.72
C LYS A 54 5.65 -11.53 12.63
N ILE A 55 4.88 -11.42 11.54
CA ILE A 55 3.87 -10.36 11.37
C ILE A 55 2.69 -10.66 12.29
N LYS A 56 2.62 -9.92 13.39
CA LYS A 56 1.53 -10.01 14.36
C LYS A 56 0.33 -9.20 13.87
N ILE A 57 -0.50 -9.79 13.00
CA ILE A 57 -1.76 -9.17 12.55
C ILE A 57 -2.69 -9.07 13.76
N ARG A 58 -2.84 -7.85 14.32
CA ARG A 58 -3.87 -7.59 15.33
C ARG A 58 -5.24 -7.58 14.64
N ARG A 59 -5.90 -8.74 14.61
CA ARG A 59 -7.32 -8.81 14.24
C ARG A 59 -8.08 -7.97 15.27
N ARG A 60 -8.80 -6.95 14.81
CA ARG A 60 -9.81 -6.32 15.68
C ARG A 60 -10.83 -7.41 15.97
N ASN A 61 -10.99 -7.77 17.23
CA ASN A 61 -12.14 -8.56 17.65
C ASN A 61 -13.37 -7.77 17.19
N LYS A 62 -14.15 -8.33 16.26
CA LYS A 62 -15.55 -7.95 16.13
C LYS A 62 -16.14 -8.26 17.49
N VAL A 63 -16.35 -7.22 18.29
CA VAL A 63 -17.13 -7.31 19.51
C VAL A 63 -18.48 -7.83 19.06
N ASN A 64 -18.84 -9.00 19.57
CA ASN A 64 -20.12 -9.64 19.33
C ASN A 64 -21.24 -8.64 19.64
N GLU A 65 -22.15 -8.46 18.69
CA GLU A 65 -23.51 -8.00 18.96
C GLU A 65 -24.35 -9.22 19.39
#